data_AF-A0A920PAI7-F1
#
_entry.id   AF-A0A920PAI7-F1
#
_cell.length_a   1.000
_cell.length_b   1.000
_cell.length_c   1.000
_cell.angle_alpha   90.00
_cell.angle_beta   90.00
_cell.angle_gamma   90.00
#
_symmetry.space_group_name_H-M   'P 1'
#
loop_
_entity.id
_entity.type
_entity.pdbx_description
1 polymer ?
#
loop_
_entity_poly.entity_id
_entity_poly.type
_entity_poly.pdbx_seq_one_letter_code
_entity_poly.pdbx_strand_id
1 'polypeptide(L)'
;MLANWPLNLVGIERGVKDVLYLWRTWCRDLIILNMSSEEHVLNSDKITMLKDQASNMNFRDISSFVGVVDRTIYALDHNVNPRLALENMILNMPKVNSVVSLFS
;
A
#
# COMPACT_ATOMS: atom_id res chain seq x y z
N MET A 1 -32.19 15.20 -16.96
CA MET A 1 -30.83 15.52 -16.49
C MET A 1 -30.58 14.71 -15.22
N LEU A 2 -30.38 13.39 -15.34
CA LEU A 2 -30.05 12.52 -14.22
C LEU A 2 -28.53 12.32 -14.25
N ALA A 3 -27.86 13.03 -13.35
CA ALA A 3 -26.41 13.09 -13.25
C ALA A 3 -25.84 11.75 -12.76
N ASN A 4 -25.02 11.12 -13.61
CA ASN A 4 -23.82 10.30 -13.30
C ASN A 4 -23.67 9.71 -11.88
N TRP A 5 -24.60 8.87 -11.42
CA TRP A 5 -24.46 8.07 -10.20
C TRP A 5 -24.89 6.64 -10.53
N PRO A 6 -24.01 5.62 -10.53
CA PRO A 6 -23.01 5.24 -9.50
C PRO A 6 -21.53 5.31 -9.97
N LEU A 7 -21.27 5.78 -11.20
CA LEU A 7 -19.96 5.70 -11.86
C LEU A 7 -18.84 6.47 -11.12
N ASN A 8 -19.19 7.56 -10.45
CA ASN A 8 -18.26 8.38 -9.68
C ASN A 8 -17.82 7.70 -8.36
N LEU A 9 -18.72 6.99 -7.67
CA LEU A 9 -18.34 6.20 -6.49
C LEU A 9 -17.47 5.00 -6.85
N VAL A 10 -17.85 4.28 -7.91
CA VAL A 10 -17.06 3.14 -8.40
C VAL A 10 -15.69 3.61 -8.89
N GLY A 11 -15.59 4.83 -9.44
CA GLY A 11 -14.31 5.46 -9.79
C GLY A 11 -13.42 5.73 -8.57
N ILE A 12 -13.97 6.28 -7.49
CA ILE A 12 -13.23 6.57 -6.26
C ILE A 12 -12.77 5.29 -5.57
N GLU A 13 -13.64 4.28 -5.46
CA GLU A 13 -13.29 2.99 -4.84
C GLU A 13 -12.18 2.28 -5.61
N ARG A 14 -12.24 2.28 -6.95
CA ARG A 14 -11.15 1.75 -7.79
C ARG A 14 -9.85 2.49 -7.55
N GLY A 15 -9.86 3.83 -7.57
CA GLY A 15 -8.66 4.62 -7.33
C GLY A 15 -8.02 4.37 -5.96
N VAL A 16 -8.82 4.19 -4.91
CA VAL A 16 -8.30 3.84 -3.58
C VAL A 16 -7.64 2.45 -3.60
N LYS A 17 -8.30 1.44 -4.17
CA LYS A 17 -7.76 0.08 -4.23
C LYS A 17 -6.49 0.01 -5.09
N ASP A 18 -6.42 0.73 -6.19
CA ASP A 18 -5.23 0.79 -7.05
C ASP A 18 -4.01 1.31 -6.28
N VAL A 19 -4.18 2.36 -5.47
CA VAL A 19 -3.12 2.88 -4.60
C VAL A 19 -2.70 1.85 -3.54
N LEU A 20 -3.65 1.15 -2.92
CA LEU A 20 -3.34 0.11 -1.93
C LEU A 20 -2.60 -1.08 -2.56
N TYR A 21 -2.96 -1.50 -3.77
CA TYR A 21 -2.23 -2.54 -4.50
C TYR A 21 -0.83 -2.10 -4.92
N LEU A 22 -0.65 -0.83 -5.29
CA LEU A 22 0.66 -0.25 -5.55
C LEU A 22 1.53 -0.32 -4.28
N TRP A 23 0.99 0.10 -3.13
CA TRP A 23 1.70 0.03 -1.86
C TRP A 23 2.07 -1.40 -1.47
N ARG A 24 1.16 -2.35 -1.71
CA ARG A 24 1.41 -3.78 -1.48
C ARG A 24 2.54 -4.33 -2.36
N THR A 25 2.53 -3.96 -3.63
CA THR A 25 3.56 -4.35 -4.60
C THR A 25 4.92 -3.76 -4.23
N TRP A 26 4.93 -2.50 -3.80
CA TRP A 26 6.14 -1.84 -3.31
C TRP A 26 6.73 -2.56 -2.10
N CYS A 27 5.90 -2.94 -1.13
CA CYS A 27 6.34 -3.69 0.06
C CYS A 27 6.90 -5.08 -0.29
N ARG A 28 6.32 -5.76 -1.28
CA ARG A 28 6.86 -7.03 -1.80
C ARG A 28 8.30 -6.82 -2.30
N ASP A 29 8.53 -5.79 -3.09
CA ASP A 29 9.86 -5.51 -3.65
C ASP A 29 10.88 -5.17 -2.56
N LEU A 30 10.48 -4.44 -1.51
CA LEU A 30 11.32 -4.19 -0.33
C LEU A 30 11.70 -5.48 0.41
N ILE A 31 10.75 -6.42 0.57
CA ILE A 31 11.01 -7.73 1.18
C ILE A 31 12.00 -8.54 0.33
N ILE A 32 11.82 -8.53 -1.00
CA ILE A 32 12.69 -9.22 -1.95
C ILE A 32 14.13 -8.68 -1.90
N LEU A 33 14.29 -7.36 -1.82
CA LEU A 33 15.60 -6.72 -1.67
C LEU A 33 16.28 -7.05 -0.35
N ASN A 34 15.53 -7.17 0.74
CA ASN A 34 16.06 -7.65 2.02
C ASN A 34 16.56 -9.11 1.97
N MET A 35 16.15 -9.88 0.96
CA MET A 35 16.65 -11.23 0.68
C MET A 35 17.74 -11.24 -0.40
N SER A 36 18.27 -10.08 -0.79
CA SER A 36 19.30 -9.91 -1.84
C SER A 36 18.92 -10.47 -3.21
N SER A 37 17.62 -10.48 -3.56
CA SER A 37 17.12 -11.05 -4.82
C SER A 37 16.57 -9.99 -5.79
N GLU A 38 17.45 -9.16 -6.32
CA GLU A 38 17.06 -8.02 -7.18
C GLU A 38 16.31 -8.43 -8.46
N GLU A 39 16.58 -9.62 -9.00
CA GLU A 39 15.99 -10.13 -10.25
C GLU A 39 14.46 -10.31 -10.19
N HIS A 40 13.88 -10.39 -8.99
CA HIS A 40 12.45 -10.61 -8.78
C HIS A 40 11.68 -9.32 -8.42
N VAL A 41 12.37 -8.17 -8.39
CA VAL A 41 11.78 -6.85 -8.13
C VAL A 41 10.94 -6.41 -9.34
N LEU A 42 9.68 -6.05 -9.10
CA LEU A 42 8.77 -5.62 -10.17
C LEU A 42 9.00 -4.16 -10.58
N ASN A 43 9.25 -3.27 -9.62
CA ASN A 43 9.52 -1.86 -9.84
C ASN A 43 11.03 -1.63 -10.09
N SER A 44 11.59 -2.35 -11.06
CA SER A 44 13.03 -2.32 -11.37
C SER A 44 13.51 -0.94 -11.85
N ASP A 45 12.63 -0.12 -12.42
CA ASP A 45 12.90 1.28 -12.76
C ASP A 45 13.12 2.17 -11.52
N LYS A 46 12.71 1.71 -10.33
CA LYS A 46 12.88 2.39 -9.04
C LYS A 46 13.86 1.70 -8.10
N ILE A 47 14.69 0.78 -8.63
CA ILE A 47 15.57 -0.08 -7.81
C ILE A 47 16.47 0.69 -6.84
N THR A 48 17.01 1.84 -7.25
CA THR A 48 17.88 2.66 -6.39
C THR A 48 17.13 3.19 -5.17
N MET A 49 15.90 3.67 -5.36
CA MET A 49 15.04 4.15 -4.27
C MET A 49 14.61 3.00 -3.36
N LEU A 50 14.25 1.86 -3.93
CA LEU A 50 13.86 0.68 -3.16
C LEU A 50 15.00 0.13 -2.31
N LYS A 51 16.24 0.14 -2.81
CA LYS A 51 17.43 -0.27 -2.04
C LYS A 51 17.68 0.63 -0.84
N ASP A 52 17.59 1.95 -1.04
CA ASP A 52 17.72 2.93 0.03
C ASP A 52 16.66 2.73 1.12
N GLN A 53 15.39 2.56 0.71
CA GLN A 53 14.30 2.29 1.64
C GLN A 53 14.42 0.95 2.36
N ALA A 54 14.81 -0.11 1.65
CA ALA A 54 15.00 -1.44 2.24
C ALA A 54 16.09 -1.43 3.32
N SER A 55 17.17 -0.66 3.14
CA SER A 55 18.25 -0.54 4.14
C SER A 55 17.80 0.07 5.48
N ASN A 56 16.70 0.83 5.47
CA ASN A 56 16.18 1.57 6.62
C ASN A 56 14.93 0.92 7.27
N MET A 57 14.55 -0.27 6.81
CA MET A 57 13.34 -0.96 7.25
C MET A 57 13.61 -2.39 7.70
N ASN A 58 13.06 -2.76 8.86
CA ASN A 58 13.07 -4.16 9.28
C ASN A 58 11.87 -4.92 8.68
N PHE A 59 12.03 -6.23 8.50
CA PHE A 59 11.01 -7.11 7.92
C PHE A 59 9.68 -7.11 8.70
N ARG A 60 9.73 -6.94 10.03
CA ARG A 60 8.54 -6.95 10.89
C ARG A 60 7.64 -5.74 10.62
N ASP A 61 8.24 -4.58 10.39
CA ASP A 61 7.52 -3.33 10.11
C ASP A 61 6.85 -3.39 8.75
N ILE A 62 7.58 -3.86 7.72
CA ILE A 62 7.02 -4.06 6.38
C ILE A 62 5.86 -5.07 6.42
N SER A 63 6.03 -6.19 7.13
CA SER A 63 4.98 -7.21 7.27
C SER A 63 3.74 -6.67 8.00
N SER A 64 3.94 -5.84 9.04
CA SER A 64 2.84 -5.22 9.77
C SER A 64 2.07 -4.23 8.89
N PHE A 65 2.77 -3.44 8.08
CA PHE A 65 2.18 -2.52 7.11
C PHE A 65 1.38 -3.28 6.03
N VAL A 66 1.94 -4.34 5.45
CA VAL A 66 1.21 -5.21 4.50
C VAL A 66 -0.08 -5.74 5.11
N GLY A 67 -0.04 -6.18 6.38
CA GLY A 67 -1.24 -6.64 7.08
C GLY A 67 -2.33 -5.57 7.22
N VAL A 68 -1.95 -4.30 7.42
CA VAL A 68 -2.90 -3.16 7.47
C VAL A 68 -3.51 -2.90 6.10
N VAL A 69 -2.69 -2.91 5.05
CA VAL A 69 -3.13 -2.73 3.65
C VAL A 69 -4.10 -3.85 3.23
N ASP A 70 -3.74 -5.11 3.47
CA ASP A 70 -4.56 -6.26 3.09
C ASP A 70 -5.93 -6.25 3.80
N ARG A 71 -5.97 -5.88 5.09
CA ARG A 71 -7.25 -5.69 5.82
C ARG A 71 -8.10 -4.56 5.24
N THR A 72 -7.47 -3.50 4.76
CA THR A 72 -8.17 -2.34 4.18
C THR A 72 -8.75 -2.69 2.82
N ILE A 73 -7.99 -3.37 1.96
CA ILE A 73 -8.47 -3.92 0.69
C ILE A 73 -9.66 -4.84 0.94
N TYR A 74 -9.53 -5.77 1.90
CA TYR A 74 -10.62 -6.68 2.25
C TYR A 74 -11.89 -5.92 2.67
N ALA A 75 -11.78 -4.88 3.50
CA ALA A 75 -12.93 -4.07 3.90
C ALA A 75 -13.60 -3.38 2.70
N LEU A 76 -12.81 -2.81 1.79
CA LEU A 76 -13.32 -2.17 0.57
C LEU A 76 -14.04 -3.17 -0.34
N ASP A 77 -13.49 -4.37 -0.52
CA ASP A 77 -14.13 -5.43 -1.31
C ASP A 77 -15.45 -5.93 -0.70
N HIS A 78 -15.67 -5.69 0.60
CA HIS A 78 -16.91 -5.99 1.31
C HIS A 78 -17.83 -4.76 1.44
N ASN A 79 -17.66 -3.76 0.57
CA ASN A 79 -18.49 -2.54 0.48
C ASN A 79 -18.49 -1.67 1.74
N VAL A 80 -17.44 -1.75 2.57
CA VAL A 80 -17.25 -0.78 3.67
C VAL A 80 -17.02 0.60 3.07
N ASN A 81 -17.57 1.64 3.72
CA ASN A 81 -17.37 3.02 3.29
C ASN A 81 -15.86 3.32 3.14
N PRO A 82 -15.40 3.78 1.96
CA PRO A 82 -13.96 3.96 1.71
C PRO A 82 -13.27 4.93 2.66
N ARG A 83 -13.97 6.00 3.07
CA ARG A 83 -13.44 6.95 4.04
C ARG A 83 -13.21 6.30 5.39
N LEU A 84 -14.18 5.53 5.88
CA LEU A 84 -14.07 4.82 7.16
C LEU A 84 -12.97 3.75 7.11
N ALA A 85 -12.86 3.01 5.99
CA ALA A 85 -11.81 2.02 5.79
C ALA A 85 -10.42 2.67 5.87
N LEU A 86 -10.23 3.84 5.23
CA LEU A 86 -8.99 4.61 5.28
C LEU A 86 -8.71 5.21 6.66
N GLU A 87 -9.73 5.75 7.35
CA GLU A 87 -9.59 6.23 8.73
C GLU A 87 -9.11 5.11 9.65
N ASN A 88 -9.73 3.93 9.56
CA ASN A 88 -9.31 2.75 10.31
C ASN A 88 -7.88 2.29 9.93
N MET A 89 -7.53 2.34 8.65
CA MET A 89 -6.19 2.03 8.17
C MET A 89 -5.15 2.93 8.84
N ILE A 90 -5.37 4.25 8.82
CA ILE A 90 -4.45 5.25 9.38
C ILE A 90 -4.28 5.04 10.89
N LEU A 91 -5.36 4.76 11.62
CA LEU A 91 -5.31 4.49 13.06
C LEU A 91 -4.52 3.23 13.43
N ASN A 92 -4.45 2.26 12.51
CA ASN A 92 -3.75 1.00 12.71
C ASN A 92 -2.39 0.93 12.01
N MET A 93 -1.95 2.02 11.35
CA MET A 93 -0.62 2.04 10.74
C MET A 93 0.44 1.80 11.81
N PRO A 94 1.44 0.94 11.54
CA PRO A 94 2.54 0.76 12.47
C PRO A 94 3.25 2.11 12.67
N LYS A 95 3.65 2.40 13.92
CA LYS A 95 4.45 3.58 14.26
C LYS A 95 5.87 3.39 13.75
N VAL A 96 6.04 3.48 12.44
CA VAL A 96 7.34 3.37 11.79
C VAL A 96 7.77 4.79 11.48
N ASN A 97 8.85 5.26 12.12
CA ASN A 97 9.50 6.52 11.75
C ASN A 97 9.89 6.55 10.24
N SER A 98 9.91 5.38 9.59
CA SER A 98 10.31 5.13 8.19
C SER A 98 9.16 4.89 7.18
N VAL A 99 7.89 4.71 7.58
CA VAL A 99 6.80 4.46 6.60
C VAL A 99 6.32 5.76 5.95
N VAL A 100 6.40 6.89 6.65
CA VAL A 100 6.12 8.21 6.06
C VAL A 100 7.11 8.51 4.92
N SER A 101 8.35 8.02 5.02
CA SER A 101 9.37 8.13 3.96
C SER A 101 9.19 7.16 2.78
N LEU A 102 8.17 6.29 2.80
CA LEU A 102 7.83 5.47 1.62
C LEU A 102 7.14 6.29 0.52
N PHE A 103 6.49 7.39 0.90
CA PHE A 103 5.57 8.14 0.04
C PHE A 103 5.93 9.62 -0.11
N SER A 104 7.04 10.07 0.49
CA SER A 104 7.67 11.38 0.29
C SER A 104 8.83 11.26 -0.68
#